data_AF-A0A842Q6V2-F1
#
_entry.id   AF-A0A842Q6V2-F1
#
_cell.length_a   1.000
_cell.length_b   1.000
_cell.length_c   1.000
_cell.angle_alpha   90.00
_cell.angle_beta   90.00
_cell.angle_gamma   90.00
#
_symmetry.space_group_name_H-M   'P 1'
#
loop_
_entity.id
_entity.type
_entity.pdbx_description
1 polymer ?
#
loop_
_entity_poly.entity_id
_entity_poly.type
_entity_poly.pdbx_seq_one_letter_code
_entity_poly.pdbx_strand_id
1 'polypeptide(L)' 'MKGDNNIACWMHGYEYNVFTGKLENMKSWKKEDTWMEQSSEWSRSGDLTLYKIMEKDGTIYVCL' A
#
# COMPACT_ATOMS: atom_id res chain seq x y z
N MET A 1 -3.85 3.09 21.19
CA MET A 1 -4.56 2.53 20.03
C MET A 1 -3.52 1.74 19.22
N LYS A 2 -3.62 0.42 19.11
CA LYS A 2 -2.87 -0.35 18.10
C LYS A 2 -3.55 -0.06 16.76
N GLY A 3 -3.29 1.12 16.21
CA GLY A 3 -3.78 1.51 14.89
C GLY A 3 -2.83 0.92 13.87
N ASP A 4 -3.36 0.11 12.96
CA ASP A 4 -2.60 -0.58 11.92
C ASP A 4 -1.72 0.42 11.17
N ASN A 5 -0.40 0.19 11.18
CA ASN A 5 0.58 0.99 10.45
C ASN A 5 0.51 0.71 8.94
N ASN A 6 -0.63 0.24 8.45
CA ASN A 6 -0.78 -0.38 7.15
C ASN A 6 -1.78 0.42 6.33
N ILE A 7 -1.45 0.65 5.07
CA ILE A 7 -2.38 1.16 4.06
C ILE A 7 -2.80 0.01 3.15
N ALA A 8 -4.10 -0.07 2.85
CA ALA A 8 -4.64 -1.09 1.95
C ALA A 8 -4.90 -0.52 0.55
N CYS A 9 -4.41 -1.22 -0.47
CA CYS A 9 -4.76 -0.95 -1.86
C CYS A 9 -6.22 -1.34 -2.11
N TRP A 10 -7.07 -0.37 -2.43
CA TRP A 10 -8.50 -0.64 -2.66
C TRP A 10 -8.77 -1.59 -3.84
N MET A 11 -7.91 -1.57 -4.87
CA MET A 11 -8.08 -2.39 -6.07
C MET A 11 -7.80 -3.87 -5.81
N HIS A 12 -6.76 -4.16 -5.02
CA HIS A 12 -6.22 -5.51 -4.88
C HIS A 12 -6.36 -6.07 -3.48
N GLY A 13 -6.52 -5.23 -2.46
CA GLY A 13 -6.50 -5.62 -1.06
C GLY A 13 -5.11 -5.82 -0.45
N TYR A 14 -4.05 -5.41 -1.16
CA TYR A 14 -2.68 -5.50 -0.64
C TYR A 14 -2.45 -4.51 0.48
N GLU A 15 -1.80 -4.95 1.56
CA GLU A 15 -1.54 -4.12 2.73
C GLU A 15 -0.04 -3.85 2.84
N TYR A 16 0.31 -2.58 2.99
CA TYR A 16 1.68 -2.10 3.04
C TYR A 16 1.94 -1.31 4.31
N ASN A 17 3.09 -1.53 4.94
CA ASN A 17 3.52 -0.77 6.10
C ASN A 17 3.93 0.66 5.71
N VAL A 18 3.29 1.69 6.25
CA VAL A 18 3.49 3.09 5.86
C VAL A 18 4.86 3.66 6.27
N PHE A 19 5.57 3.02 7.20
CA PHE A 19 6.88 3.46 7.67
C PHE A 19 8.05 2.79 6.94
N THR A 20 7.85 1.59 6.42
CA THR A 20 8.89 0.83 5.73
C THR A 20 8.64 0.62 4.25
N GLY A 21 7.41 0.84 3.79
CA GLY A 21 6.95 0.57 2.44
C GLY A 21 6.71 -0.92 2.17
N LYS A 22 7.04 -1.80 3.13
CA LYS A 22 6.99 -3.25 2.91
C LYS A 22 5.58 -3.73 2.62
N LEU A 23 5.45 -4.58 1.60
CA LEU A 23 4.26 -5.39 1.39
C LEU A 23 4.17 -6.44 2.51
N GLU A 24 3.20 -6.29 3.41
CA GLU A 24 3.04 -7.20 4.55
C GLU A 24 1.97 -8.26 4.31
N ASN A 25 0.97 -7.96 3.47
CA ASN A 25 -0.12 -8.89 3.19
C ASN A 25 -0.62 -8.75 1.76
N MET A 26 -0.77 -9.90 1.09
CA MET A 26 -1.22 -10.00 -0.29
C MET A 26 -2.55 -10.74 -0.43
N LYS A 27 -3.39 -10.71 0.61
CA LYS A 27 -4.75 -11.25 0.57
C LYS A 27 -5.58 -10.46 -0.42
N SER A 28 -5.70 -10.99 -1.64
CA SER A 28 -6.62 -10.45 -2.63
C SER A 28 -8.02 -10.38 -2.03
N TRP A 29 -8.67 -9.23 -2.13
CA TRP A 29 -10.09 -9.09 -1.83
C TRP A 29 -10.91 -9.74 -2.96
N LYS A 30 -10.71 -11.05 -3.18
CA LYS A 30 -11.55 -11.85 -4.07
C LYS A 30 -12.99 -11.76 -3.55
N LYS A 31 -13.83 -11.01 -4.25
CA LYS A 31 -15.28 -11.20 -4.21
C LYS A 31 -15.60 -11.99 -5.46
N GLU A 32 -16.04 -13.23 -5.27
CA GLU A 32 -16.27 -14.25 -6.31
C GLU A 32 -17.15 -13.77 -7.48
N ASP A 33 -17.92 -12.68 -7.29
CA ASP A 33 -18.93 -12.22 -8.25
C ASP A 33 -18.64 -10.88 -8.96
N THR A 34 -17.48 -10.24 -8.79
CA THR A 34 -17.34 -8.80 -9.20
C THR A 34 -16.16 -8.37 -10.05
N TRP A 35 -15.21 -9.25 -10.41
CA TRP A 35 -14.03 -8.80 -11.16
C TRP A 35 -13.68 -9.73 -12.34
N MET A 36 -13.35 -9.13 -13.48
CA MET A 36 -12.90 -9.79 -14.71
C MET A 36 -11.73 -10.75 -14.47
N GLU A 37 -11.51 -11.69 -15.40
CA GLU A 37 -10.35 -12.58 -15.40
C GLU A 37 -9.05 -11.81 -15.14
N GLN A 38 -8.46 -12.06 -13.97
CA GLN A 38 -7.22 -11.44 -13.53
C GLN A 38 -6.05 -12.18 -14.19
N SER A 39 -5.21 -11.46 -14.95
CA SER A 39 -3.96 -12.03 -15.47
C SER A 39 -3.03 -12.48 -14.33
N SER A 40 -2.06 -13.34 -14.61
CA SER A 40 -1.05 -13.77 -13.63
C SER A 40 -0.29 -12.61 -12.96
N GLU A 41 -0.22 -11.47 -13.64
CA GLU A 41 0.45 -10.26 -13.14
C GLU A 41 -0.37 -9.51 -12.09
N TRP A 42 -1.69 -9.79 -11.99
CA TRP A 42 -2.56 -9.13 -11.03
C TRP A 42 -2.13 -9.42 -9.59
N SER A 43 -1.61 -10.63 -9.32
CA SER A 43 -1.06 -11.04 -8.03
C SER A 43 0.42 -10.71 -7.86
N ARG A 44 0.95 -9.70 -8.56
CA ARG A 44 2.36 -9.28 -8.41
C ARG A 44 2.43 -7.84 -7.91
N SER A 45 3.14 -7.65 -6.80
CA SER A 45 3.47 -6.34 -6.24
C SER A 45 4.81 -6.44 -5.52
N GLY A 46 5.57 -5.35 -5.51
CA GLY A 46 6.74 -5.17 -4.65
C GLY A 46 6.44 -4.24 -3.48
N ASP A 47 7.48 -3.84 -2.76
CA ASP A 47 7.43 -2.82 -1.72
C ASP A 47 7.19 -1.42 -2.32
N LEU A 48 6.55 -0.54 -1.55
CA LEU A 48 6.35 0.86 -1.91
C LEU A 48 7.65 1.65 -1.79
N THR A 49 7.85 2.57 -2.73
CA THR A 49 8.88 3.62 -2.58
C THR A 49 8.41 4.62 -1.54
N LEU A 50 9.29 4.93 -0.57
CA LEU A 50 9.06 5.96 0.42
C LEU A 50 9.91 7.18 0.12
N TYR A 51 9.32 8.35 0.30
CA TYR A 51 10.02 9.63 0.23
C TYR A 51 10.22 10.18 1.64
N LYS A 52 11.40 10.73 1.90
CA LYS A 52 11.67 11.39 3.18
C LYS A 52 10.86 12.68 3.25
N ILE A 53 10.25 12.92 4.40
CA ILE A 53 9.56 14.17 4.68
C ILE A 53 10.35 15.01 5.68
N MET A 54 10.28 16.33 5.54
CA MET A 54 10.74 17.28 6.54
C MET A 54 9.60 18.25 6.85
N GLU A 55 9.37 18.52 8.14
CA GLU A 55 8.44 19.55 8.58
C GLU A 55 9.22 20.77 9.07
N LYS A 56 8.85 21.95 8.58
CA LYS A 56 9.42 23.23 9.02
C LYS A 56 8.36 24.31 9.00
N ASP A 57 8.15 24.98 10.13
CA ASP A 57 7.21 26.09 10.29
C ASP A 57 5.79 25.75 9.80
N GLY A 58 5.31 24.53 10.11
CA GLY A 58 4.00 24.02 9.66
C GLY A 58 3.91 23.63 8.18
N THR A 59 5.03 23.72 7.44
CA THR A 59 5.11 23.32 6.04
C THR A 59 5.78 21.95 5.90
N ILE A 60 5.19 21.08 5.08
CA ILE A 60 5.73 19.74 4.77
C ILE A 60 6.48 19.78 3.44
N TYR A 61 7.72 19.30 3.45
CA TYR A 61 8.58 19.15 2.29
C TYR A 61 8.78 17.68 1.98
N VAL A 62 8.70 17.31 0.70
CA VAL A 62 8.95 15.95 0.21
C VAL A 62 10.28 15.93 -0.54
N CYS A 63 11.20 15.09 -0.10
CA CYS A 63 12.47 14.87 -0.78
C CYS A 63 12.31 13.79 -1.83
N LEU A 64 12.33 14.19 -3.11
CA LEU A 64 12.26 13.30 -4.28
C LEU A 64 13.60 12.61 -4.57
#